data_AF-A0A932NTZ5-F1
#
_entry.id   AF-A0A932NTZ5-F1
#
_cell.length_a   1.000
_cell.length_b   1.000
_cell.length_c   1.000
_cell.angle_alpha   90.00
_cell.angle_beta   90.00
_cell.angle_gamma   90.00
#
_symmetry.space_group_name_H-M   'P 1'
#
loop_
_entity.id
_entity.type
_entity.pdbx_description
1 polymer ?
#
loop_
_entity_poly.entity_id
_entity_poly.type
_entity_poly.pdbx_seq_one_letter_code
_entity_poly.pdbx_strand_id
1 'polypeptide(L)'
;AIRTAVDALAVFVNKDNPLKCLSMAQVDAIFSKSRRYGYKETVKTWGQLGLTGDWANRPVSLYGRNSASGTYGFFKEHALKNGDFKDEVKEQPGSASVVQGVTVDRYAIGYSGIGYTTPGVRAVPLAEKAGATCVEATAENAYAGMFPLARFLYVYINKAPGKALEPLTREFMKLVLAKEGQEVVIKDGFFPIPADPDGRPIRSLAYVSTPNGSITSAAVGPMDLALVTRKERKALIGPSTGEEAHQTLSLPVGGEISSLAGDSRGEELFVGTSSGQVVRIDIREPSAPRLAGAVLATTRPGVSVSSMGFLIGDRTLVVGDAAGGVSSWQLLQDDGGESRLTRIHDFARYEGAVVAFAPSRRDKGFITADTAGTVGIHHGTTGKTLLTLRVGGDRIRAVTFAPKADGLITVDTAGRLLHWAVANPHPEITWQSLFGKIWYEGYKKPEYVWQSTGGSDDFEPKLSLTPLIYGTLKGTFYALLFAGPVALLAALYTSQFLHPTLKGVVKPTVEIMAALPSYAQEQIRLQERKLELQGVTAGPQVQRFRGQMAGLQTKYTEQAAALAKLRESLRPASWSRLLMSRRKTSLSPRSCGSTVLTAWGWLRRQPSTSPRSGNSLPATRGSLTRKEESFRRSSGP
;
A
#
# COMPACT_ATOMS: atom_id res chain seq x y z
N ALA A 1 22.53 -9.46 -19.87
CA ALA A 1 23.70 -8.78 -19.31
C ALA A 1 23.31 -8.13 -18.00
N ILE A 2 24.18 -8.12 -16.99
CA ILE A 2 23.96 -7.49 -15.68
C ILE A 2 25.09 -6.49 -15.47
N ARG A 3 24.76 -5.25 -15.07
CA ARG A 3 25.74 -4.21 -14.73
C ARG A 3 26.39 -4.55 -13.40
N THR A 4 27.71 -4.43 -13.32
CA THR A 4 28.47 -4.84 -12.12
C THR A 4 29.36 -3.75 -11.54
N ALA A 5 29.80 -2.80 -12.37
CA ALA A 5 30.59 -1.64 -11.97
C ALA A 5 30.47 -0.53 -13.03
N VAL A 6 30.93 0.66 -12.68
CA VAL A 6 31.15 1.78 -13.60
C VAL A 6 32.66 2.02 -13.74
N ASP A 7 33.10 2.22 -14.99
CA ASP A 7 34.48 2.47 -15.38
C ASP A 7 34.54 3.81 -16.13
N ALA A 8 35.50 4.67 -15.78
CA ALA A 8 35.87 5.80 -16.60
C ALA A 8 37.09 5.39 -17.43
N LEU A 9 36.93 5.22 -18.74
CA LEU A 9 38.06 4.85 -19.58
C LEU A 9 38.98 6.06 -19.76
N ALA A 10 40.05 6.10 -18.97
CA ALA A 10 40.95 7.23 -18.87
C ALA A 10 42.03 7.22 -19.95
N VAL A 11 42.42 8.42 -20.38
CA VAL A 11 43.63 8.65 -21.17
C VAL A 11 44.75 9.02 -20.21
N PHE A 12 45.71 8.13 -20.05
CA PHE A 12 46.85 8.28 -19.16
C PHE A 12 48.04 8.89 -19.88
N VAL A 13 48.69 9.82 -19.18
CA VAL A 13 50.04 10.32 -19.50
C VAL A 13 50.97 10.03 -18.32
N ASN A 14 52.28 10.09 -18.56
CA ASN A 14 53.25 10.02 -17.48
C ASN A 14 52.98 11.10 -16.42
N LYS A 15 53.23 10.82 -15.13
CA LYS A 15 53.02 11.77 -14.02
C LYS A 15 53.69 13.14 -14.26
N ASP A 16 54.82 13.18 -14.97
CA ASP A 16 55.60 14.40 -15.22
C ASP A 16 55.10 15.20 -16.43
N ASN A 17 54.08 14.71 -17.15
CA ASN A 17 53.52 15.39 -18.30
C ASN A 17 52.63 16.58 -17.84
N PRO A 18 52.88 17.81 -18.32
CA PRO A 18 52.16 19.00 -17.85
C PRO A 18 50.77 19.21 -18.48
N LEU A 19 50.33 18.36 -19.41
CA LEU A 19 49.10 18.54 -20.19
C LEU A 19 47.84 18.60 -19.30
N LYS A 20 47.08 19.68 -19.41
CA LYS A 20 45.92 19.91 -18.54
C LYS A 20 44.61 19.31 -19.05
N CYS A 21 44.46 19.19 -20.37
CA CYS A 21 43.21 18.74 -20.96
C CYS A 21 43.41 18.24 -22.39
N LEU A 22 42.53 17.34 -22.82
CA LEU A 22 42.38 16.92 -24.21
C LEU A 22 40.91 17.00 -24.64
N SER A 23 40.65 17.56 -25.81
CA SER A 23 39.36 17.37 -26.47
C SER A 23 39.26 15.99 -27.13
N MET A 24 38.05 15.46 -27.31
CA MET A 24 37.85 14.19 -28.03
C MET A 24 38.44 14.22 -29.45
N ALA A 25 38.45 15.38 -30.12
CA ALA A 25 39.10 15.55 -31.41
C ALA A 25 40.63 15.39 -31.34
N GLN A 26 41.26 15.86 -30.26
CA GLN A 26 42.69 15.65 -30.03
C GLN A 26 43.00 14.19 -29.67
N VAL A 27 42.17 13.55 -28.84
CA VAL A 27 42.32 12.12 -28.52
C VAL A 27 42.29 11.28 -29.80
N ASP A 28 41.31 11.53 -30.66
CA ASP A 28 41.21 10.91 -31.97
C ASP A 28 42.44 11.18 -32.84
N ALA A 29 42.93 12.43 -32.88
CA ALA A 29 44.12 12.80 -33.65
C ALA A 29 45.44 12.19 -33.17
N ILE A 30 45.51 11.86 -31.87
CA ILE A 30 46.65 11.18 -31.26
C ILE A 30 46.65 9.71 -31.68
N PHE A 31 45.52 9.02 -31.59
CA PHE A 31 45.47 7.56 -31.73
C PHE A 31 45.05 7.05 -33.12
N SER A 32 44.29 7.82 -33.92
CA SER A 32 43.77 7.36 -35.21
C SER A 32 44.48 7.94 -36.43
N LYS A 33 44.42 7.18 -37.52
CA LYS A 33 44.84 7.63 -38.86
C LYS A 33 43.78 8.55 -39.48
N SER A 34 42.51 8.25 -39.22
CA SER A 34 41.37 8.84 -39.93
C SER A 34 40.87 10.17 -39.37
N ARG A 35 41.10 10.47 -38.08
CA ARG A 35 40.70 11.72 -37.44
C ARG A 35 39.22 12.09 -37.68
N ARG A 36 38.31 11.16 -37.42
CA ARG A 36 36.87 11.29 -37.68
C ARG A 36 36.16 12.32 -36.80
N TYR A 37 36.79 12.79 -35.73
CA TYR A 37 36.36 13.97 -34.98
C TYR A 37 36.74 15.30 -35.63
N GLY A 38 37.45 15.29 -36.78
CA GLY A 38 37.68 16.46 -37.61
C GLY A 38 38.89 17.31 -37.22
N TYR A 39 39.84 16.76 -36.45
CA TYR A 39 41.08 17.47 -36.13
C TYR A 39 41.95 17.62 -37.38
N LYS A 40 42.43 18.84 -37.64
CA LYS A 40 43.03 19.21 -38.92
C LYS A 40 44.35 18.48 -39.21
N GLU A 41 45.17 18.31 -38.18
CA GLU A 41 46.53 17.79 -38.33
C GLU A 41 46.69 16.44 -37.64
N THR A 42 47.68 15.65 -38.09
CA THR A 42 48.09 14.46 -37.35
C THR A 42 48.98 14.87 -36.19
N VAL A 43 48.67 14.38 -34.98
CA VAL A 43 49.49 14.63 -33.80
C VAL A 43 50.65 13.64 -33.77
N LYS A 44 51.87 14.14 -33.84
CA LYS A 44 53.15 13.42 -33.75
C LYS A 44 54.02 13.92 -32.61
N THR A 45 53.94 15.20 -32.26
CA THR A 45 54.71 15.81 -31.17
C THR A 45 53.80 16.45 -30.13
N TRP A 46 54.30 16.58 -28.90
CA TRP A 46 53.56 17.20 -27.82
C TRP A 46 53.30 18.70 -28.03
N GLY A 47 54.12 19.38 -28.85
CA GLY A 47 53.90 20.79 -29.22
C GLY A 47 52.60 21.04 -29.97
N GLN A 48 52.12 20.07 -30.75
CA GLN A 48 50.83 20.15 -31.46
C GLN A 48 49.62 20.04 -30.51
N LEU A 49 49.86 19.69 -29.24
CA LEU A 49 48.88 19.67 -28.16
C LEU A 49 49.04 20.86 -27.20
N GLY A 50 49.88 21.85 -27.57
CA GLY A 50 50.09 23.08 -26.80
C GLY A 50 51.17 22.99 -25.72
N LEU A 51 51.94 21.90 -25.64
CA LEU A 51 53.07 21.84 -24.71
C LEU A 51 54.27 22.63 -25.24
N THR A 52 54.96 23.34 -24.35
CA THR A 52 56.09 24.22 -24.68
C THR A 52 57.40 23.71 -24.06
N GLY A 53 58.51 24.41 -24.33
CA GLY A 53 59.83 24.07 -23.79
C GLY A 53 60.31 22.68 -24.20
N ASP A 54 60.87 21.93 -23.25
CA ASP A 54 61.43 20.59 -23.47
C ASP A 54 60.46 19.57 -24.07
N TRP A 55 59.15 19.83 -24.00
CA TRP A 55 58.11 18.97 -24.54
C TRP A 55 57.78 19.27 -26.01
N ALA A 56 57.95 20.51 -26.49
CA ALA A 56 57.38 20.95 -27.76
C ALA A 56 57.75 20.05 -28.96
N ASN A 57 59.02 19.65 -29.04
CA ASN A 57 59.56 18.85 -30.15
C ASN A 57 59.65 17.35 -29.82
N ARG A 58 59.12 16.91 -28.69
CA ARG A 58 59.21 15.50 -28.28
C ARG A 58 58.12 14.68 -28.97
N PRO A 59 58.46 13.51 -29.53
CA PRO A 59 57.46 12.62 -30.13
C PRO A 59 56.52 12.06 -29.06
N VAL A 60 55.26 11.82 -29.46
CA VAL A 60 54.27 11.17 -28.61
C VAL A 60 54.39 9.65 -28.79
N SER A 61 54.73 8.95 -27.71
CA SER A 61 54.81 7.48 -27.69
C SER A 61 53.43 6.89 -27.34
N LEU A 62 52.87 6.06 -28.22
CA LEU A 62 51.48 5.61 -28.13
C LEU A 62 51.40 4.19 -27.56
N TYR A 63 50.60 3.99 -26.51
CA TYR A 63 50.29 2.68 -25.95
C TYR A 63 48.79 2.41 -26.01
N GLY A 64 48.40 1.19 -26.40
CA GLY A 64 47.00 0.82 -26.55
C GLY A 64 46.76 -0.65 -26.24
N ARG A 65 45.51 -1.09 -26.37
CA ARG A 65 45.12 -2.51 -26.24
C ARG A 65 45.07 -3.17 -27.61
N ASN A 66 45.21 -4.49 -27.63
CA ASN A 66 45.01 -5.29 -28.85
C ASN A 66 43.51 -5.42 -29.21
N SER A 67 43.25 -5.84 -30.45
CA SER A 67 41.90 -5.94 -31.03
C SER A 67 40.95 -6.91 -30.31
N ALA A 68 41.49 -7.88 -29.55
CA ALA A 68 40.71 -8.80 -28.73
C ALA A 68 40.13 -8.17 -27.46
N SER A 69 40.51 -6.94 -27.13
CA SER A 69 40.07 -6.24 -25.92
C SER A 69 38.74 -5.50 -26.11
N GLY A 70 37.79 -5.70 -25.19
CA GLY A 70 36.60 -4.85 -25.12
C GLY A 70 36.93 -3.37 -24.90
N THR A 71 38.06 -3.06 -24.24
CA THR A 71 38.55 -1.68 -24.09
C THR A 71 39.04 -1.09 -25.42
N TYR A 72 39.68 -1.90 -26.27
CA TYR A 72 40.02 -1.49 -27.64
C TYR A 72 38.76 -1.17 -28.45
N GLY A 73 37.77 -2.07 -28.43
CA GLY A 73 36.50 -1.88 -29.14
C GLY A 73 35.76 -0.63 -28.69
N PHE A 74 35.61 -0.45 -27.38
CA PHE A 74 34.96 0.74 -26.82
C PHE A 74 35.70 2.04 -27.19
N PHE A 75 37.04 2.07 -27.08
CA PHE A 75 37.82 3.25 -27.44
C PHE A 75 37.75 3.53 -28.95
N LYS A 76 37.80 2.50 -29.79
CA LYS A 76 37.63 2.64 -31.25
C LYS A 76 36.28 3.27 -31.59
N GLU A 77 35.22 2.80 -30.95
CA GLU A 77 33.87 3.30 -31.17
C GLU A 77 33.69 4.73 -30.65
N HIS A 78 34.04 4.99 -29.38
CA HIS A 78 33.67 6.21 -28.67
C HIS A 78 34.74 7.32 -28.73
N ALA A 79 36.02 6.98 -28.82
CA ALA A 79 37.09 7.97 -28.94
C ALA A 79 37.52 8.22 -30.38
N LEU A 80 37.40 7.22 -31.27
CA LEU A 80 37.85 7.32 -32.67
C LEU A 80 36.72 7.34 -33.70
N LYS A 81 35.43 7.27 -33.29
CA LYS A 81 34.27 7.16 -34.19
C LYS A 81 34.41 6.03 -35.21
N ASN A 82 34.85 4.86 -34.74
CA ASN A 82 35.17 3.69 -35.55
C ASN A 82 36.34 3.91 -36.55
N GLY A 83 37.18 4.91 -36.32
CA GLY A 83 38.40 5.15 -37.07
C GLY A 83 39.50 4.13 -36.77
N ASP A 84 40.41 3.92 -37.71
CA ASP A 84 41.52 2.98 -37.53
C ASP A 84 42.65 3.58 -36.72
N PHE A 85 43.20 2.79 -35.80
CA PHE A 85 44.37 3.15 -35.01
C PHE A 85 45.59 3.36 -35.91
N LYS A 86 46.50 4.22 -35.45
CA LYS A 86 47.84 4.39 -36.02
C LYS A 86 48.66 3.10 -35.88
N ASP A 87 49.54 2.84 -36.85
CA ASP A 87 50.40 1.65 -36.85
C ASP A 87 51.46 1.72 -35.73
N GLU A 88 51.75 2.93 -35.26
CA GLU A 88 52.72 3.22 -34.22
C GLU A 88 52.19 2.96 -32.79
N VAL A 89 50.91 2.60 -32.65
CA VAL A 89 50.33 2.25 -31.34
C VAL A 89 50.93 0.94 -30.86
N LYS A 90 51.70 1.00 -29.77
CA LYS A 90 52.30 -0.17 -29.12
C LYS A 90 51.20 -0.94 -28.41
N GLU A 91 50.65 -1.95 -29.08
CA GLU A 91 49.62 -2.81 -28.51
C GLU A 91 50.15 -3.59 -27.31
N GLN A 92 49.37 -3.57 -26.24
CA GLN A 92 49.68 -4.25 -24.99
C GLN A 92 48.66 -5.36 -24.70
N PRO A 93 49.11 -6.50 -24.11
CA PRO A 93 48.25 -7.63 -23.81
C PRO A 93 47.18 -7.28 -22.76
N GLY A 94 47.51 -6.40 -21.81
CA GLY A 94 46.66 -6.04 -20.68
C GLY A 94 46.64 -4.55 -20.37
N SER A 95 45.61 -4.14 -19.63
CA SER A 95 45.43 -2.75 -19.17
C SER A 95 46.55 -2.29 -18.22
N ALA A 96 47.03 -3.17 -17.34
CA ALA A 96 48.19 -2.90 -16.49
C ALA A 96 49.47 -2.66 -17.31
N SER A 97 49.67 -3.40 -18.41
CA SER A 97 50.83 -3.23 -19.29
C SER A 97 50.82 -1.88 -20.02
N VAL A 98 49.65 -1.36 -20.40
CA VAL A 98 49.51 0.02 -20.92
C VAL A 98 49.98 1.03 -19.88
N VAL A 99 49.46 0.95 -18.66
CA VAL A 99 49.82 1.88 -17.58
C VAL A 99 51.30 1.78 -17.22
N GLN A 100 51.87 0.57 -17.19
CA GLN A 100 53.29 0.37 -16.96
C GLN A 100 54.13 1.01 -18.07
N GLY A 101 53.75 0.84 -19.34
CA GLY A 101 54.41 1.50 -20.46
C GLY A 101 54.42 3.03 -20.33
N VAL A 102 53.27 3.61 -19.95
CA VAL A 102 53.14 5.05 -19.72
C VAL A 102 53.93 5.54 -18.50
N THR A 103 54.08 4.68 -17.48
CA THR A 103 54.87 5.00 -16.28
C THR A 103 56.37 5.09 -16.60
N VAL A 104 56.89 4.17 -17.42
CA VAL A 104 58.32 4.10 -17.75
C VAL A 104 58.72 5.12 -18.81
N ASP A 105 57.85 5.35 -19.79
CA ASP A 105 58.11 6.25 -20.90
C ASP A 105 57.56 7.65 -20.60
N ARG A 106 58.47 8.59 -20.28
CA ARG A 106 58.12 9.97 -19.92
C ARG A 106 57.27 10.68 -20.97
N TYR A 107 57.41 10.34 -22.25
CA TYR A 107 56.71 10.99 -23.36
C TYR A 107 55.54 10.17 -23.89
N ALA A 108 55.06 9.20 -23.11
CA ALA A 108 53.98 8.32 -23.50
C ALA A 108 52.57 8.82 -23.17
N ILE A 109 51.63 8.34 -23.96
CA ILE A 109 50.20 8.40 -23.73
C ILE A 109 49.57 7.03 -24.01
N GLY A 110 48.58 6.66 -23.23
CA GLY A 110 47.82 5.43 -23.46
C GLY A 110 46.42 5.52 -22.86
N TYR A 111 45.58 4.51 -23.13
CA TYR A 111 44.22 4.46 -22.58
C TYR A 111 43.97 3.17 -21.81
N SER A 112 43.32 3.27 -20.67
CA SER A 112 42.95 2.13 -19.82
C SER A 112 41.83 2.49 -18.84
N GLY A 113 41.20 1.49 -18.22
CA GLY A 113 40.17 1.74 -17.20
C GLY A 113 40.76 2.45 -15.98
N ILE A 114 39.96 3.30 -15.32
CA ILE A 114 40.41 4.15 -14.21
C ILE A 114 40.98 3.35 -13.02
N GLY A 115 40.48 2.13 -12.80
CA GLY A 115 40.97 1.23 -11.76
C GLY A 115 42.44 0.80 -11.91
N TYR A 116 43.06 1.03 -13.07
CA TYR A 116 44.49 0.76 -13.28
C TYR A 116 45.39 1.96 -12.94
N THR A 117 44.87 3.04 -12.36
CA THR A 117 45.66 4.20 -11.98
C THR A 117 46.76 3.82 -10.99
N THR A 118 47.97 4.34 -11.21
CA THR A 118 49.10 4.22 -10.30
C THR A 118 49.74 5.59 -10.09
N PRO A 119 50.58 5.79 -9.05
CA PRO A 119 51.30 7.07 -8.85
C PRO A 119 52.21 7.49 -10.01
N GLY A 120 52.56 6.56 -10.91
CA GLY A 120 53.41 6.79 -12.07
C GLY A 120 52.71 7.47 -13.25
N VAL A 121 51.37 7.52 -13.24
CA VAL A 121 50.57 8.06 -14.34
C VAL A 121 49.56 9.08 -13.83
N ARG A 122 49.04 9.88 -14.76
CA ARG A 122 47.95 10.81 -14.51
C ARG A 122 46.89 10.66 -15.59
N ALA A 123 45.63 10.55 -15.18
CA ALA A 123 44.50 10.63 -16.10
C ALA A 123 44.32 12.08 -16.56
N VAL A 124 44.30 12.32 -17.86
CA VAL A 124 44.08 13.65 -18.43
C VAL A 124 42.58 13.94 -18.50
N PRO A 125 42.09 15.06 -17.95
CA PRO A 125 40.70 15.50 -18.12
C PRO A 125 40.32 15.63 -19.60
N LEU A 126 39.08 15.27 -19.94
CA LEU A 126 38.59 15.24 -21.31
C LEU A 126 37.48 16.25 -21.53
N ALA A 127 37.49 16.91 -22.69
CA ALA A 127 36.43 17.80 -23.15
C ALA A 127 35.73 17.18 -24.37
N GLU A 128 34.40 17.25 -24.42
CA GLU A 128 33.63 16.68 -25.53
C GLU A 128 33.93 17.37 -26.87
N LYS A 129 34.17 18.68 -26.84
CA LYS A 129 34.52 19.52 -27.98
C LYS A 129 35.66 20.46 -27.64
N ALA A 130 36.38 20.96 -28.65
CA ALA A 130 37.39 21.98 -28.45
C ALA A 130 36.78 23.23 -27.80
N GLY A 131 37.41 23.74 -26.73
CA GLY A 131 36.92 24.90 -25.96
C GLY A 131 35.81 24.58 -24.95
N ALA A 132 35.30 23.35 -24.88
CA ALA A 132 34.38 22.93 -23.83
C ALA A 132 35.12 22.68 -22.50
N THR A 133 34.37 22.64 -21.39
CA THR A 133 34.90 22.35 -20.06
C THR A 133 35.56 20.97 -20.03
N CYS A 134 36.76 20.90 -19.47
CA CYS A 134 37.48 19.66 -19.29
C CYS A 134 36.99 18.96 -18.02
N VAL A 135 36.58 17.70 -18.18
CA VAL A 135 35.95 16.90 -17.13
C VAL A 135 36.92 15.82 -16.67
N GLU A 136 37.13 15.72 -15.36
CA GLU A 136 38.02 14.71 -14.76
C GLU A 136 37.34 13.33 -14.74
N ALA A 137 38.15 12.27 -14.78
CA ALA A 137 37.69 10.87 -14.74
C ALA A 137 37.33 10.42 -13.30
N THR A 138 36.43 11.13 -12.63
CA THR A 138 35.97 10.82 -11.27
C THR A 138 34.65 10.07 -11.26
N ALA A 139 34.29 9.50 -10.10
CA ALA A 139 33.02 8.80 -9.92
C ALA A 139 31.83 9.74 -10.17
N GLU A 140 31.88 10.94 -9.60
CA GLU A 140 30.83 11.97 -9.71
C GLU A 140 30.58 12.33 -11.18
N ASN A 141 31.64 12.60 -11.94
CA ASN A 141 31.54 12.96 -13.35
C ASN A 141 31.11 11.78 -14.23
N ALA A 142 31.48 10.56 -13.88
CA ALA A 142 31.07 9.36 -14.59
C ALA A 142 29.58 9.05 -14.39
N TYR A 143 29.07 9.18 -13.16
CA TYR A 143 27.65 8.98 -12.86
C TYR A 143 26.76 10.07 -13.47
N ALA A 144 27.21 11.32 -13.45
CA ALA A 144 26.50 12.44 -14.07
C ALA A 144 26.51 12.40 -15.62
N GLY A 145 27.19 11.45 -16.24
CA GLY A 145 27.34 11.36 -17.70
C GLY A 145 28.18 12.49 -18.31
N MET A 146 28.90 13.26 -17.49
CA MET A 146 29.71 14.39 -17.93
C MET A 146 31.08 13.94 -18.48
N PHE A 147 31.62 12.82 -17.99
CA PHE A 147 32.88 12.28 -18.49
C PHE A 147 32.64 11.51 -19.81
N PRO A 148 33.23 11.92 -20.96
CA PRO A 148 32.87 11.38 -22.28
C PRO A 148 33.09 9.88 -22.49
N LEU A 149 33.98 9.26 -21.70
CA LEU A 149 34.36 7.85 -21.83
C LEU A 149 33.94 7.01 -20.61
N ALA A 150 32.90 7.43 -19.89
CA ALA A 150 32.28 6.64 -18.84
C ALA A 150 31.47 5.47 -19.43
N ARG A 151 31.52 4.31 -18.78
CA ARG A 151 30.79 3.10 -19.21
C ARG A 151 30.44 2.19 -18.05
N PHE A 152 29.43 1.35 -18.26
CA PHE A 152 29.16 0.22 -17.39
C PHE A 152 30.03 -0.98 -17.78
N LEU A 153 30.48 -1.73 -16.78
CA LEU A 153 31.01 -3.08 -16.94
C LEU A 153 29.87 -4.09 -16.75
N TYR A 154 29.90 -5.15 -17.55
CA TYR A 154 28.83 -6.13 -17.63
C TYR A 154 29.32 -7.56 -17.43
N VAL A 155 28.52 -8.34 -16.71
CA VAL A 155 28.59 -9.80 -16.71
C VAL A 155 27.48 -10.36 -17.59
N TYR A 156 27.83 -11.27 -18.49
CA TYR A 156 26.89 -11.96 -19.38
C TYR A 156 26.67 -13.37 -18.87
N ILE A 157 25.40 -13.73 -18.69
CA ILE A 157 25.01 -15.06 -18.25
C ILE A 157 24.25 -15.72 -19.39
N ASN A 158 24.72 -16.88 -19.82
CA ASN A 158 24.01 -17.71 -20.79
C ASN A 158 22.85 -18.43 -20.09
N LYS A 159 21.71 -17.75 -19.98
CA LYS A 159 20.49 -18.27 -19.35
C LYS A 159 19.50 -18.73 -20.42
N ALA A 160 19.09 -20.00 -20.36
CA ALA A 160 18.02 -20.51 -21.21
C ALA A 160 16.68 -19.79 -20.92
N PRO A 161 15.93 -19.37 -21.96
CA PRO A 161 14.61 -18.75 -21.78
C PRO A 161 13.67 -19.62 -20.93
N GLY A 162 12.92 -19.00 -20.02
CA GLY A 162 11.95 -19.69 -19.15
C GLY A 162 12.55 -20.56 -18.03
N LYS A 163 13.86 -20.86 -18.03
CA LYS A 163 14.52 -21.61 -16.95
C LYS A 163 15.05 -20.69 -15.86
N ALA A 164 15.04 -21.16 -14.61
CA ALA A 164 15.70 -20.47 -13.52
C ALA A 164 17.22 -20.49 -13.69
N LEU A 165 17.92 -19.50 -13.10
CA LEU A 165 19.39 -19.55 -13.02
C LEU A 165 19.81 -20.72 -12.14
N GLU A 166 20.89 -21.39 -12.55
CA GLU A 166 21.60 -22.36 -11.70
C GLU A 166 21.86 -21.74 -10.31
N PRO A 167 21.65 -22.48 -9.21
CA PRO A 167 21.79 -21.93 -7.85
C PRO A 167 23.12 -21.24 -7.60
N LEU A 168 24.25 -21.85 -7.97
CA LEU A 168 25.58 -21.25 -7.77
C LEU A 168 25.76 -19.94 -8.56
N THR A 169 25.38 -19.94 -9.83
CA THR A 169 25.38 -18.74 -10.67
C THR A 169 24.52 -17.63 -10.06
N ARG A 170 23.35 -17.98 -9.49
CA ARG A 170 22.45 -17.02 -8.83
C ARG A 170 23.05 -16.43 -7.56
N GLU A 171 23.62 -17.26 -6.68
CA GLU A 171 24.24 -16.78 -5.44
C GLU A 171 25.49 -15.95 -5.73
N PHE A 172 26.28 -16.33 -6.74
CA PHE A 172 27.39 -15.51 -7.21
C PHE A 172 26.91 -14.14 -7.69
N MET A 173 25.84 -14.08 -8.48
CA MET A 173 25.29 -12.79 -8.92
C MET A 173 24.72 -11.96 -7.77
N LYS A 174 24.16 -12.59 -6.74
CA LYS A 174 23.75 -11.86 -5.53
C LYS A 174 24.96 -11.27 -4.83
N LEU A 175 26.05 -12.02 -4.67
CA LEU A 175 27.30 -11.53 -4.08
C LEU A 175 27.84 -10.33 -4.86
N VAL A 176 27.89 -10.40 -6.20
CA VAL A 176 28.36 -9.31 -7.07
C VAL A 176 27.59 -8.01 -6.84
N LEU A 177 26.27 -8.10 -6.62
CA LEU A 177 25.39 -6.96 -6.40
C LEU A 177 25.26 -6.54 -4.93
N ALA A 178 25.65 -7.42 -4.00
CA ALA A 178 25.62 -7.16 -2.58
C ALA A 178 26.70 -6.15 -2.17
N LYS A 179 26.56 -5.63 -0.95
CA LYS A 179 27.52 -4.69 -0.35
C LYS A 179 28.95 -5.26 -0.41
N GLU A 180 29.12 -6.54 -0.04
CA GLU A 180 30.45 -7.17 -0.05
C GLU A 180 31.07 -7.20 -1.45
N GLY A 181 30.30 -7.49 -2.49
CA GLY A 181 30.80 -7.46 -3.87
C GLY A 181 31.14 -6.06 -4.35
N GLN A 182 30.33 -5.06 -3.99
CA GLN A 182 30.58 -3.67 -4.36
C GLN A 182 31.78 -3.05 -3.61
N GLU A 183 32.09 -3.52 -2.40
CA GLU A 183 33.33 -3.15 -1.70
C GLU A 183 34.58 -3.66 -2.44
N VAL A 184 34.51 -4.84 -3.08
CA VAL A 184 35.60 -5.33 -3.95
C VAL A 184 35.77 -4.43 -5.18
N VAL A 185 34.67 -3.99 -5.79
CA VAL A 185 34.69 -3.06 -6.94
C VAL A 185 35.43 -1.76 -6.58
N ILE A 186 35.13 -1.19 -5.41
CA ILE A 186 35.79 0.02 -4.90
C ILE A 186 37.28 -0.25 -4.65
N LYS A 187 37.59 -1.38 -4.00
CA LYS A 187 38.98 -1.75 -3.68
C LYS A 187 39.85 -1.91 -4.92
N ASP A 188 39.27 -2.41 -6.01
CA ASP A 188 39.95 -2.56 -7.31
C ASP A 188 39.96 -1.27 -8.15
N GLY A 189 39.51 -0.14 -7.58
CA GLY A 189 39.63 1.19 -8.17
C GLY A 189 38.55 1.54 -9.20
N PHE A 190 37.48 0.75 -9.28
CA PHE A 190 36.31 1.05 -10.10
C PHE A 190 35.22 1.73 -9.27
N PHE A 191 34.24 2.29 -9.95
CA PHE A 191 33.12 2.95 -9.29
C PHE A 191 31.99 1.95 -9.07
N PRO A 192 31.39 1.86 -7.86
CA PRO A 192 30.31 0.91 -7.58
C PRO A 192 29.09 1.21 -8.45
N ILE A 193 28.20 0.22 -8.65
CA ILE A 193 26.93 0.50 -9.32
C ILE A 193 26.07 1.42 -8.44
N PRO A 194 25.50 2.50 -8.99
CA PRO A 194 24.57 3.34 -8.24
C PRO A 194 23.30 2.54 -7.90
N ALA A 195 22.86 2.58 -6.65
CA ALA A 195 21.54 2.08 -6.26
C ALA A 195 20.42 3.10 -6.61
N ASP A 196 20.81 4.35 -6.84
CA ASP A 196 20.07 5.57 -7.19
C ASP A 196 20.86 6.28 -8.31
N PRO A 197 20.27 6.91 -9.35
CA PRO A 197 21.00 7.68 -10.36
C PRO A 197 22.10 8.63 -9.84
N ASP A 198 21.97 9.13 -8.62
CA ASP A 198 22.92 10.03 -7.96
C ASP A 198 23.99 9.32 -7.09
N GLY A 199 24.07 7.98 -7.10
CA GLY A 199 25.13 7.23 -6.40
C GLY A 199 25.00 7.13 -4.88
N ARG A 200 23.84 7.47 -4.31
CA ARG A 200 23.62 7.54 -2.86
C ARG A 200 23.21 6.19 -2.23
N PRO A 201 23.57 5.91 -0.96
CA PRO A 201 23.21 4.66 -0.29
C PRO A 201 21.72 4.62 0.07
N ILE A 202 21.03 3.54 -0.34
CA ILE A 202 19.63 3.29 0.06
C ILE A 202 19.62 2.80 1.52
N ARG A 203 19.03 3.61 2.41
CA ARG A 203 18.89 3.29 3.84
C ARG A 203 17.58 2.58 4.17
N SER A 204 16.52 2.93 3.46
CA SER A 204 15.18 2.36 3.59
C SER A 204 14.47 2.39 2.25
N LEU A 205 13.57 1.43 2.00
CA LEU A 205 12.86 1.27 0.75
C LEU A 205 11.38 0.94 1.01
N ALA A 206 10.49 1.58 0.28
CA ALA A 206 9.09 1.19 0.14
C ALA A 206 8.79 0.97 -1.35
N TYR A 207 8.05 -0.10 -1.65
CA TYR A 207 7.66 -0.45 -3.02
C TYR A 207 6.16 -0.68 -3.08
N VAL A 208 5.51 -0.06 -4.05
CA VAL A 208 4.09 -0.20 -4.33
C VAL A 208 3.92 -0.60 -5.79
N SER A 209 3.12 -1.65 -6.02
CA SER A 209 2.71 -2.08 -7.36
C SER A 209 1.24 -1.75 -7.57
N THR A 210 0.95 -0.90 -8.54
CA THR A 210 -0.40 -0.53 -8.95
C THR A 210 -0.73 -1.17 -10.30
N PRO A 211 -2.02 -1.22 -10.73
CA PRO A 211 -2.38 -1.69 -12.07
C PRO A 211 -1.75 -0.88 -13.22
N ASN A 212 -1.38 0.38 -12.95
CA ASN A 212 -0.88 1.33 -13.95
C ASN A 212 0.65 1.48 -13.93
N GLY A 213 1.35 0.73 -13.07
CA GLY A 213 2.79 0.90 -12.87
C GLY A 213 3.26 0.64 -11.44
N SER A 214 4.54 0.84 -11.20
CA SER A 214 5.13 0.73 -9.86
C SER A 214 5.69 2.06 -9.37
N ILE A 215 5.70 2.21 -8.05
CA ILE A 215 6.31 3.34 -7.36
C ILE A 215 7.31 2.77 -6.35
N THR A 216 8.55 3.24 -6.43
CA THR A 216 9.64 2.89 -5.53
C THR A 216 10.08 4.15 -4.81
N SER A 217 10.00 4.14 -3.49
CA SER A 217 10.45 5.24 -2.62
C SER A 217 11.65 4.77 -1.82
N ALA A 218 12.76 5.49 -1.86
CA ALA A 218 13.99 5.14 -1.18
C ALA A 218 14.53 6.33 -0.38
N ALA A 219 14.90 6.10 0.87
CA ALA A 219 15.66 7.07 1.64
C ALA A 219 17.12 6.98 1.19
N VAL A 220 17.61 8.03 0.52
CA VAL A 220 18.96 8.09 -0.09
C VAL A 220 19.91 9.02 0.68
N GLY A 221 19.39 9.77 1.64
CA GLY A 221 20.17 10.57 2.58
C GLY A 221 19.45 10.70 3.92
N PRO A 222 20.02 11.45 4.87
CA PRO A 222 19.36 11.76 6.13
C PRO A 222 17.99 12.41 5.92
N MET A 223 17.85 13.34 4.97
CA MET A 223 16.58 14.05 4.71
C MET A 223 16.10 13.88 3.26
N ASP A 224 16.85 13.13 2.46
CA ASP A 224 16.62 13.00 1.02
C ASP A 224 15.89 11.70 0.69
N LEU A 225 14.81 11.84 -0.07
CA LEU A 225 13.95 10.78 -0.55
C LEU A 225 14.02 10.74 -2.09
N ALA A 226 14.42 9.61 -2.65
CA ALA A 226 14.30 9.32 -4.07
C ALA A 226 12.97 8.62 -4.34
N LEU A 227 12.24 9.09 -5.34
CA LEU A 227 10.98 8.52 -5.83
C LEU A 227 11.16 8.15 -7.30
N VAL A 228 11.05 6.85 -7.59
CA VAL A 228 11.10 6.31 -8.94
C VAL A 228 9.73 5.75 -9.28
N THR A 229 9.11 6.30 -10.32
CA THR A 229 7.80 5.85 -10.81
C THR A 229 7.94 5.28 -12.20
N ARG A 230 7.41 4.09 -12.40
CA ARG A 230 7.38 3.43 -13.71
C ARG A 230 5.92 3.22 -14.10
N LYS A 231 5.41 4.05 -15.00
CA LYS A 231 4.07 3.88 -15.58
C LYS A 231 4.15 2.91 -16.75
N GLU A 232 3.31 1.89 -16.76
CA GLU A 232 3.18 0.96 -17.88
C GLU A 232 1.84 1.19 -18.58
N ARG A 233 1.87 1.53 -19.87
CA ARG A 233 0.69 1.51 -20.72
C ARG A 233 0.68 0.22 -21.52
N LYS A 234 -0.26 -0.67 -21.18
CA LYS A 234 -0.54 -1.85 -22.00
C LYS A 234 -1.30 -1.41 -23.25
N ALA A 235 -0.68 -1.58 -24.42
CA ALA A 235 -1.36 -1.43 -25.70
C ALA A 235 -2.37 -2.58 -25.88
N LEU A 236 -3.53 -2.30 -26.49
CA LEU A 236 -4.51 -3.34 -26.85
C LEU A 236 -3.92 -4.33 -27.88
N ILE A 237 -3.05 -3.84 -28.77
CA ILE A 237 -2.32 -4.61 -29.79
C ILE A 237 -0.94 -3.94 -29.91
N GLY A 238 0.15 -4.69 -29.72
CA GLY A 238 1.54 -4.19 -29.78
C GLY A 238 2.28 -4.18 -28.44
N PRO A 239 3.57 -3.78 -28.42
CA PRO A 239 4.38 -3.74 -27.20
C PRO A 239 3.88 -2.66 -26.23
N SER A 240 3.91 -2.96 -24.93
CA SER A 240 3.63 -1.98 -23.87
C SER A 240 4.68 -0.89 -23.86
N THR A 241 4.25 0.37 -23.80
CA THR A 241 5.14 1.51 -23.61
C THR A 241 5.27 1.83 -22.12
N GLY A 242 6.48 2.10 -21.66
CA GLY A 242 6.79 2.46 -20.28
C GLY A 242 7.33 3.88 -20.21
N GLU A 243 6.82 4.68 -19.27
CA GLU A 243 7.40 5.97 -18.89
C GLU A 243 7.98 5.84 -17.49
N GLU A 244 9.23 6.23 -17.32
CA GLU A 244 9.93 6.25 -16.03
C GLU A 244 10.20 7.69 -15.62
N ALA A 245 9.88 8.03 -14.38
CA ALA A 245 10.09 9.36 -13.80
C ALA A 245 10.88 9.21 -12.50
N HIS A 246 11.88 10.08 -12.33
CA HIS A 246 12.75 10.13 -11.17
C HIS A 246 12.59 11.49 -10.51
N GLN A 247 12.35 11.51 -9.21
CA GLN A 247 12.26 12.71 -8.41
C GLN A 247 13.06 12.54 -7.12
N THR A 248 13.82 13.56 -6.74
CA THR A 248 14.48 13.61 -5.44
C THR A 248 13.85 14.74 -4.64
N LEU A 249 13.43 14.43 -3.42
CA LEU A 249 12.86 15.39 -2.47
C LEU A 249 13.74 15.49 -1.24
N SER A 250 14.13 16.71 -0.88
CA SER A 250 14.68 17.00 0.45
C SER A 250 13.52 17.41 1.36
N LEU A 251 13.25 16.61 2.39
CA LEU A 251 12.10 16.81 3.27
C LEU A 251 12.46 17.80 4.38
N PRO A 252 11.63 18.83 4.67
CA PRO A 252 11.87 19.80 5.73
C PRO A 252 11.50 19.22 7.10
N VAL A 253 12.22 18.17 7.52
CA VAL A 253 11.88 17.37 8.69
C VAL A 253 12.89 17.54 9.81
N GLY A 254 12.44 17.39 11.05
CA GLY A 254 13.35 17.23 12.17
C GLY A 254 14.00 15.85 12.13
N GLY A 255 15.33 15.77 12.10
CA GLY A 255 16.06 14.50 12.13
C GLY A 255 16.14 13.79 10.77
N GLU A 256 16.45 12.50 10.81
CA GLU A 256 16.70 11.68 9.62
C GLU A 256 15.48 10.81 9.25
N ILE A 257 15.32 10.45 7.98
CA ILE A 257 14.35 9.46 7.52
C ILE A 257 14.71 8.10 8.10
N SER A 258 13.79 7.50 8.86
CA SER A 258 13.99 6.24 9.57
C SER A 258 13.10 5.11 9.07
N SER A 259 11.95 5.42 8.47
CA SER A 259 11.03 4.40 7.93
C SER A 259 10.13 4.98 6.83
N LEU A 260 9.63 4.12 5.94
CA LEU A 260 8.78 4.50 4.81
C LEU A 260 7.58 3.56 4.72
N ALA A 261 6.39 4.09 4.40
CA ALA A 261 5.19 3.30 4.11
C ALA A 261 4.35 4.01 3.04
N GLY A 262 4.10 3.35 1.91
CA GLY A 262 3.18 3.84 0.87
C GLY A 262 1.85 3.07 0.91
N ASP A 263 0.76 3.71 0.50
CA ASP A 263 -0.51 3.03 0.30
C ASP A 263 -0.49 2.17 -0.99
N SER A 264 -1.33 1.14 -1.08
CA SER A 264 -1.36 0.25 -2.26
C SER A 264 -1.88 0.95 -3.52
N ARG A 265 -2.56 2.08 -3.39
CA ARG A 265 -3.04 2.91 -4.50
C ARG A 265 -1.93 3.75 -5.12
N GLY A 266 -0.83 3.98 -4.40
CA GLY A 266 0.26 4.85 -4.85
C GLY A 266 -0.12 6.32 -4.86
N GLU A 267 -1.01 6.73 -3.95
CA GLU A 267 -1.51 8.11 -3.84
C GLU A 267 -0.82 8.87 -2.70
N GLU A 268 -0.44 8.17 -1.64
CA GLU A 268 0.13 8.76 -0.43
C GLU A 268 1.36 7.97 0.04
N LEU A 269 2.39 8.70 0.45
CA LEU A 269 3.60 8.16 1.07
C LEU A 269 3.79 8.77 2.46
N PHE A 270 4.06 7.90 3.43
CA PHE A 270 4.33 8.27 4.82
C PHE A 270 5.79 8.03 5.14
N VAL A 271 6.44 9.06 5.67
CA VAL A 271 7.86 9.06 6.02
C VAL A 271 8.00 9.26 7.52
N GLY A 272 8.54 8.25 8.21
CA GLY A 272 8.84 8.31 9.63
C GLY A 272 10.25 8.87 9.83
N THR A 273 10.44 9.67 10.88
CA THR A 273 11.71 10.34 11.16
C THR A 273 12.31 9.94 12.50
N SER A 274 13.62 10.17 12.65
CA SER A 274 14.35 9.94 13.89
C SER A 274 13.96 10.90 15.02
N SER A 275 13.35 12.04 14.69
CA SER A 275 12.76 12.94 15.70
C SER A 275 11.39 12.48 16.20
N GLY A 276 10.79 11.47 15.58
CA GLY A 276 9.50 10.91 15.96
C GLY A 276 8.30 11.45 15.19
N GLN A 277 8.54 12.18 14.10
CA GLN A 277 7.48 12.67 13.23
C GLN A 277 7.10 11.64 12.17
N VAL A 278 5.84 11.65 11.76
CA VAL A 278 5.37 11.03 10.53
C VAL A 278 4.92 12.14 9.60
N VAL A 279 5.55 12.16 8.43
CA VAL A 279 5.39 13.18 7.39
C VAL A 279 4.64 12.54 6.25
N ARG A 280 3.56 13.19 5.82
CA ARG A 280 2.71 12.73 4.73
C ARG A 280 3.07 13.47 3.46
N ILE A 281 3.26 12.71 2.38
CA ILE A 281 3.59 13.19 1.05
C ILE A 281 2.52 12.68 0.09
N ASP A 282 1.83 13.61 -0.55
CA ASP A 282 0.92 13.34 -1.65
C ASP A 282 1.73 13.03 -2.91
N ILE A 283 1.56 11.83 -3.44
CA ILE A 283 2.25 11.31 -4.63
C ILE A 283 1.28 10.97 -5.77
N ARG A 284 0.02 11.45 -5.72
CA ARG A 284 -0.96 11.28 -6.82
C ARG A 284 -0.46 11.80 -8.16
N GLU A 285 0.39 12.82 -8.12
CA GLU A 285 1.17 13.30 -9.25
C GLU A 285 2.65 13.02 -8.98
N PRO A 286 3.19 11.83 -9.35
CA PRO A 286 4.54 11.42 -8.95
C PRO A 286 5.68 12.29 -9.50
N SER A 287 5.40 13.08 -10.56
CA SER A 287 6.31 14.07 -11.12
C SER A 287 6.35 15.38 -10.31
N ALA A 288 5.37 15.62 -9.44
CA ALA A 288 5.28 16.81 -8.59
C ALA A 288 4.78 16.45 -7.18
N PRO A 289 5.51 15.60 -6.43
CA PRO A 289 5.14 15.20 -5.08
C PRO A 289 5.02 16.41 -4.13
N ARG A 290 4.00 16.42 -3.27
CA ARG A 290 3.70 17.54 -2.37
C ARG A 290 3.69 17.11 -0.92
N LEU A 291 4.34 17.89 -0.06
CA LEU A 291 4.24 17.72 1.39
C LEU A 291 2.83 18.10 1.86
N ALA A 292 2.10 17.13 2.40
CA ALA A 292 0.70 17.28 2.80
C ALA A 292 0.53 17.47 4.32
N GLY A 293 1.60 17.33 5.12
CA GLY A 293 1.60 17.63 6.55
C GLY A 293 2.55 16.74 7.34
N ALA A 294 2.80 17.09 8.62
CA ALA A 294 3.60 16.29 9.54
C ALA A 294 2.97 16.28 10.93
N VAL A 295 3.04 15.15 11.63
CA VAL A 295 2.56 14.99 13.00
C VAL A 295 3.60 14.28 13.86
N LEU A 296 3.69 14.64 15.15
CA LEU A 296 4.47 13.85 16.11
C LEU A 296 3.72 12.53 16.38
N ALA A 297 4.32 11.41 15.98
CA ALA A 297 3.69 10.11 16.05
C ALA A 297 4.19 9.23 17.20
N THR A 298 5.35 9.56 17.76
CA THR A 298 5.95 8.78 18.85
C THR A 298 5.54 9.30 20.22
N THR A 299 5.84 8.52 21.26
CA THR A 299 5.46 8.83 22.65
C THR A 299 6.01 10.16 23.17
N ARG A 300 7.17 10.59 22.67
CA ARG A 300 7.77 11.89 22.98
C ARG A 300 8.72 12.34 21.85
N PRO A 301 8.96 13.65 21.69
CA PRO A 301 9.93 14.15 20.71
C PRO A 301 11.31 13.51 20.90
N GLY A 302 12.01 13.23 19.80
CA GLY A 302 13.34 12.63 19.79
C GLY A 302 13.38 11.10 19.88
N VAL A 303 12.22 10.44 20.00
CA VAL A 303 12.12 8.98 19.82
C VAL A 303 11.87 8.70 18.35
N SER A 304 12.77 7.95 17.70
CA SER A 304 12.65 7.58 16.29
C SER A 304 11.41 6.74 16.01
N VAL A 305 10.72 7.03 14.90
CA VAL A 305 9.81 6.06 14.30
C VAL A 305 10.66 4.92 13.75
N SER A 306 10.46 3.69 14.20
CA SER A 306 11.36 2.56 13.87
C SER A 306 10.73 1.54 12.95
N SER A 307 9.40 1.48 12.86
CA SER A 307 8.67 0.64 11.92
C SER A 307 7.33 1.29 11.56
N MET A 308 6.90 1.16 10.31
CA MET A 308 5.58 1.60 9.88
C MET A 308 5.00 0.65 8.85
N GLY A 309 3.67 0.61 8.76
CA GLY A 309 2.98 -0.07 7.67
C GLY A 309 1.47 0.01 7.81
N PHE A 310 0.76 -0.29 6.73
CA PHE A 310 -0.69 -0.27 6.68
C PHE A 310 -1.31 -1.60 7.10
N LEU A 311 -2.47 -1.52 7.74
CA LEU A 311 -3.39 -2.65 7.83
C LEU A 311 -4.08 -2.89 6.48
N ILE A 312 -4.69 -4.05 6.31
CA ILE A 312 -5.46 -4.37 5.11
C ILE A 312 -6.50 -3.27 4.80
N GLY A 313 -6.53 -2.82 3.54
CA GLY A 313 -7.39 -1.73 3.06
C GLY A 313 -6.76 -0.33 3.13
N ASP A 314 -5.55 -0.19 3.67
CA ASP A 314 -4.74 1.04 3.72
C ASP A 314 -5.44 2.28 4.31
N ARG A 315 -6.37 2.05 5.24
CA ARG A 315 -7.05 3.15 5.96
C ARG A 315 -6.40 3.44 7.30
N THR A 316 -5.77 2.43 7.90
CA THR A 316 -5.09 2.51 9.19
C THR A 316 -3.59 2.28 9.03
N LEU A 317 -2.80 3.30 9.36
CA LEU A 317 -1.34 3.24 9.46
C LEU A 317 -0.96 2.82 10.89
N VAL A 318 -0.10 1.81 11.02
CA VAL A 318 0.51 1.42 12.30
C VAL A 318 1.91 2.00 12.38
N VAL A 319 2.23 2.60 13.53
CA VAL A 319 3.52 3.21 13.83
C VAL A 319 4.10 2.54 15.07
N GLY A 320 5.28 1.95 14.90
CA GLY A 320 6.13 1.45 15.98
C GLY A 320 7.30 2.40 16.22
N ASP A 321 7.65 2.63 17.49
CA ASP A 321 8.70 3.56 17.88
C ASP A 321 9.90 2.87 18.55
N ALA A 322 11.05 3.57 18.54
CA ALA A 322 12.31 3.05 19.08
C ALA A 322 12.30 2.88 20.61
N ALA A 323 11.26 3.35 21.29
CA ALA A 323 11.09 3.20 22.72
C ALA A 323 10.07 2.08 23.06
N GLY A 324 9.61 1.31 22.07
CA GLY A 324 8.71 0.17 22.21
C GLY A 324 7.22 0.52 22.13
N GLY A 325 6.88 1.76 21.81
CA GLY A 325 5.50 2.19 21.61
C GLY A 325 4.93 1.67 20.29
N VAL A 326 3.67 1.26 20.29
CA VAL A 326 2.91 0.90 19.09
C VAL A 326 1.59 1.65 19.11
N SER A 327 1.26 2.30 18.00
CA SER A 327 0.03 3.09 17.85
C SER A 327 -0.56 2.97 16.45
N SER A 328 -1.87 3.16 16.32
CA SER A 328 -2.56 3.22 15.03
C SER A 328 -3.06 4.63 14.74
N TRP A 329 -3.04 4.98 13.45
CA TRP A 329 -3.34 6.30 12.94
C TRP A 329 -4.23 6.20 11.71
N GLN A 330 -5.16 7.13 11.57
CA GLN A 330 -6.04 7.22 10.41
C GLN A 330 -6.06 8.64 9.87
N LEU A 331 -6.22 8.77 8.56
CA LEU A 331 -6.42 10.07 7.94
C LEU A 331 -7.90 10.44 8.03
N LEU A 332 -8.22 11.44 8.85
CA LEU A 332 -9.58 11.92 9.07
C LEU A 332 -9.72 13.34 8.53
N GLN A 333 -10.87 13.64 7.94
CA GLN A 333 -11.22 15.02 7.57
C GLN A 333 -11.80 15.74 8.77
N ASP A 334 -11.25 16.91 9.07
CA ASP A 334 -11.83 17.84 10.04
C ASP A 334 -13.15 18.45 9.51
N ASP A 335 -13.77 19.33 10.28
CA ASP A 335 -15.01 19.99 9.87
C ASP A 335 -14.78 21.11 8.84
N GLY A 336 -13.53 21.54 8.65
CA GLY A 336 -13.10 22.49 7.61
C GLY A 336 -12.71 21.82 6.28
N GLY A 337 -12.67 20.49 6.21
CA GLY A 337 -12.30 19.71 5.03
C GLY A 337 -10.80 19.36 4.93
N GLU A 338 -9.97 19.79 5.89
CA GLU A 338 -8.56 19.41 5.93
C GLU A 338 -8.39 17.97 6.42
N SER A 339 -7.53 17.22 5.73
CA SER A 339 -7.23 15.84 6.09
C SER A 339 -6.04 15.78 7.04
N ARG A 340 -6.27 15.30 8.26
CA ARG A 340 -5.28 15.23 9.33
C ARG A 340 -5.05 13.78 9.80
N LEU A 341 -3.78 13.41 9.93
CA LEU A 341 -3.40 12.12 10.51
C LEU A 341 -3.67 12.15 12.01
N THR A 342 -4.60 11.30 12.46
CA THR A 342 -5.13 11.28 13.82
C THR A 342 -4.82 9.96 14.50
N ARG A 343 -4.32 10.01 15.73
CA ARG A 343 -4.03 8.83 16.56
C ARG A 343 -5.33 8.22 17.04
N ILE A 344 -5.50 6.91 16.84
CA ILE A 344 -6.75 6.19 17.14
C ILE A 344 -6.58 5.27 18.34
N HIS A 345 -5.57 4.40 18.32
CA HIS A 345 -5.31 3.46 19.41
C HIS A 345 -3.84 3.40 19.79
N ASP A 346 -3.63 3.08 21.07
CA ASP A 346 -2.34 2.73 21.66
C ASP A 346 -2.38 1.26 22.09
N PHE A 347 -1.30 0.55 21.79
CA PHE A 347 -1.16 -0.87 22.08
C PHE A 347 -0.16 -1.09 23.22
N ALA A 348 -0.04 -2.34 23.68
CA ALA A 348 0.90 -2.68 24.73
C ALA A 348 2.33 -2.33 24.29
N ARG A 349 3.07 -1.73 25.21
CA ARG A 349 4.44 -1.28 24.99
C ARG A 349 5.43 -2.42 25.18
N TYR A 350 6.47 -2.44 24.35
CA TYR A 350 7.62 -3.34 24.49
C TYR A 350 8.73 -2.75 25.35
N GLU A 351 9.66 -3.61 25.76
CA GLU A 351 10.90 -3.20 26.42
C GLU A 351 11.92 -2.66 25.40
N GLY A 352 11.97 -3.25 24.21
CA GLY A 352 12.87 -2.86 23.13
C GLY A 352 12.22 -2.00 22.05
N ALA A 353 13.05 -1.43 21.18
CA ALA A 353 12.61 -0.76 19.96
C ALA A 353 11.80 -1.71 19.06
N VAL A 354 10.69 -1.24 18.48
CA VAL A 354 9.90 -2.01 17.51
C VAL A 354 10.65 -2.09 16.19
N VAL A 355 10.94 -3.29 15.69
CA VAL A 355 11.80 -3.51 14.52
C VAL A 355 11.13 -4.22 13.37
N ALA A 356 10.00 -4.88 13.62
CA ALA A 356 9.27 -5.58 12.58
C ALA A 356 7.76 -5.38 12.75
N PHE A 357 7.07 -5.32 11.62
CA PHE A 357 5.62 -5.17 11.51
C PHE A 357 5.12 -6.05 10.36
N ALA A 358 3.97 -6.70 10.55
CA ALA A 358 3.28 -7.39 9.48
C ALA A 358 1.75 -7.36 9.68
N PRO A 359 0.98 -6.92 8.66
CA PRO A 359 -0.48 -6.97 8.73
C PRO A 359 -1.01 -8.36 8.40
N SER A 360 -2.17 -8.70 8.96
CA SER A 360 -3.00 -9.81 8.49
C SER A 360 -3.56 -9.48 7.11
N ARG A 361 -3.72 -10.51 6.27
CA ARG A 361 -4.35 -10.39 4.94
C ARG A 361 -5.83 -10.76 4.94
N ARG A 362 -6.41 -11.00 6.12
CA ARG A 362 -7.77 -11.54 6.26
C ARG A 362 -8.66 -10.70 7.17
N ASP A 363 -8.06 -10.03 8.14
CA ASP A 363 -8.74 -9.23 9.14
C ASP A 363 -7.87 -8.01 9.52
N LYS A 364 -8.36 -7.18 10.44
CA LYS A 364 -7.63 -6.00 10.95
C LYS A 364 -6.57 -6.38 12.00
N GLY A 365 -6.14 -7.64 12.05
CA GLY A 365 -5.04 -8.10 12.88
C GLY A 365 -3.68 -7.67 12.35
N PHE A 366 -2.70 -7.50 13.24
CA PHE A 366 -1.31 -7.24 12.88
C PHE A 366 -0.35 -7.76 13.95
N ILE A 367 0.89 -8.01 13.54
CA ILE A 367 1.98 -8.42 14.41
C ILE A 367 3.02 -7.31 14.46
N THR A 368 3.60 -7.09 15.64
CA THR A 368 4.84 -6.33 15.79
C THR A 368 5.85 -7.13 16.58
N ALA A 369 7.13 -6.80 16.42
CA ALA A 369 8.21 -7.40 17.20
C ALA A 369 9.25 -6.37 17.61
N ASP A 370 9.87 -6.59 18.76
CA ASP A 370 10.89 -5.72 19.32
C ASP A 370 12.32 -6.30 19.20
N THR A 371 13.30 -5.46 19.53
CA THR A 371 14.72 -5.85 19.62
C THR A 371 15.02 -6.86 20.71
N ALA A 372 14.16 -7.02 21.72
CA ALA A 372 14.35 -7.94 22.83
C ALA A 372 13.86 -9.37 22.53
N GLY A 373 13.31 -9.60 21.33
CA GLY A 373 12.78 -10.90 20.92
C GLY A 373 11.32 -11.10 21.29
N THR A 374 10.61 -10.05 21.66
CA THR A 374 9.18 -10.08 21.99
C THR A 374 8.36 -9.84 20.73
N VAL A 375 7.33 -10.67 20.53
CA VAL A 375 6.35 -10.54 19.46
C VAL A 375 4.98 -10.30 20.06
N GLY A 376 4.26 -9.32 19.56
CA GLY A 376 2.87 -9.07 19.94
C GLY A 376 1.92 -9.22 18.77
N ILE A 377 0.76 -9.78 19.06
CA ILE A 377 -0.38 -9.91 18.15
C ILE A 377 -1.43 -8.91 18.60
N HIS A 378 -1.88 -8.08 17.69
CA HIS A 378 -2.78 -6.96 17.97
C HIS A 378 -3.98 -6.99 17.01
N HIS A 379 -5.04 -6.29 17.38
CA HIS A 379 -6.21 -6.10 16.54
C HIS A 379 -6.55 -4.61 16.41
N GLY A 380 -6.51 -4.10 15.18
CA GLY A 380 -6.60 -2.68 14.85
C GLY A 380 -7.92 -2.03 15.29
N THR A 381 -9.06 -2.67 15.01
CA THR A 381 -10.40 -2.12 15.32
C THR A 381 -10.71 -2.05 16.82
N THR A 382 -10.20 -3.01 17.60
CA THR A 382 -10.50 -3.09 19.03
C THR A 382 -9.44 -2.37 19.87
N GLY A 383 -8.32 -1.98 19.27
CA GLY A 383 -7.18 -1.39 19.97
C GLY A 383 -6.51 -2.35 20.96
N LYS A 384 -6.78 -3.66 20.87
CA LYS A 384 -6.28 -4.64 21.84
C LYS A 384 -4.97 -5.26 21.37
N THR A 385 -4.07 -5.45 22.32
CA THR A 385 -2.99 -6.43 22.19
C THR A 385 -3.53 -7.76 22.70
N LEU A 386 -3.68 -8.71 21.79
CA LEU A 386 -4.30 -10.02 22.03
C LEU A 386 -3.34 -10.97 22.74
N LEU A 387 -2.07 -10.93 22.35
CA LEU A 387 -1.03 -11.79 22.91
C LEU A 387 0.33 -11.10 22.80
N THR A 388 1.18 -11.31 23.80
CA THR A 388 2.59 -10.96 23.76
C THR A 388 3.38 -12.19 24.14
N LEU A 389 4.35 -12.58 23.31
CA LEU A 389 5.16 -13.78 23.50
C LEU A 389 6.64 -13.46 23.29
N ARG A 390 7.52 -14.10 24.05
CA ARG A 390 8.97 -13.95 23.87
C ARG A 390 9.51 -15.12 23.05
N VAL A 391 10.06 -14.80 21.90
CA VAL A 391 10.49 -15.75 20.86
C VAL A 391 12.03 -15.83 20.87
N GLY A 392 12.59 -16.43 21.94
CA GLY A 392 14.03 -16.69 22.06
C GLY A 392 14.92 -15.46 22.32
N GLY A 393 16.24 -15.68 22.44
CA GLY A 393 17.23 -14.69 22.90
C GLY A 393 17.95 -13.88 21.81
N ASP A 394 17.69 -14.15 20.53
CA ASP A 394 18.31 -13.43 19.41
C ASP A 394 17.39 -12.35 18.84
N ARG A 395 17.97 -11.29 18.26
CA ARG A 395 17.22 -10.15 17.70
C ARG A 395 16.31 -10.62 16.57
N ILE A 396 15.03 -10.25 16.62
CA ILE A 396 14.09 -10.51 15.53
C ILE A 396 14.41 -9.58 14.36
N ARG A 397 14.48 -10.15 13.15
CA ARG A 397 14.68 -9.44 11.89
C ARG A 397 13.38 -9.22 11.13
N ALA A 398 12.50 -10.20 11.11
CA ALA A 398 11.25 -10.14 10.37
C ALA A 398 10.15 -10.97 11.04
N VAL A 399 8.91 -10.55 10.84
CA VAL A 399 7.71 -11.28 11.24
C VAL A 399 6.73 -11.30 10.08
N THR A 400 5.88 -12.33 10.01
CA THR A 400 4.78 -12.36 9.05
C THR A 400 3.66 -13.30 9.50
N PHE A 401 2.43 -13.02 9.09
CA PHE A 401 1.32 -13.94 9.23
C PHE A 401 1.36 -15.01 8.12
N ALA A 402 0.90 -16.22 8.45
CA ALA A 402 0.43 -17.14 7.44
C ALA A 402 -0.75 -16.50 6.68
N PRO A 403 -0.93 -16.77 5.37
CA PRO A 403 -1.98 -16.12 4.57
C PRO A 403 -3.41 -16.23 5.13
N LYS A 404 -3.70 -17.27 5.93
CA LYS A 404 -5.01 -17.49 6.57
C LYS A 404 -5.15 -16.89 7.98
N ALA A 405 -4.10 -16.21 8.45
CA ALA A 405 -3.94 -15.69 9.82
C ALA A 405 -3.96 -16.78 10.92
N ASP A 406 -3.73 -18.05 10.55
CA ASP A 406 -3.68 -19.22 11.43
C ASP A 406 -2.26 -19.62 11.85
N GLY A 407 -1.28 -18.76 11.57
CA GLY A 407 0.11 -18.98 11.92
C GLY A 407 0.93 -17.70 11.89
N LEU A 408 2.03 -17.71 12.62
CA LEU A 408 3.04 -16.66 12.70
C LEU A 408 4.38 -17.27 12.29
N ILE A 409 5.13 -16.56 11.46
CA ILE A 409 6.53 -16.87 11.16
C ILE A 409 7.39 -15.71 11.68
N THR A 410 8.47 -16.06 12.35
CA THR A 410 9.50 -15.12 12.81
C THR A 410 10.85 -15.55 12.27
N VAL A 411 11.70 -14.58 11.92
CA VAL A 411 13.08 -14.82 11.49
C VAL A 411 13.98 -13.97 12.35
N ASP A 412 14.97 -14.58 12.99
CA ASP A 412 15.96 -13.87 13.79
C ASP A 412 17.16 -13.41 12.94
N THR A 413 18.08 -12.65 13.54
CA THR A 413 19.30 -12.16 12.89
C THR A 413 20.28 -13.27 12.53
N ALA A 414 20.19 -14.44 13.16
CA ALA A 414 20.99 -15.61 12.83
C ALA A 414 20.39 -16.41 11.65
N GLY A 415 19.23 -16.00 11.14
CA GLY A 415 18.54 -16.65 10.03
C GLY A 415 17.73 -17.88 10.45
N ARG A 416 17.52 -18.12 11.76
CA ARG A 416 16.62 -19.17 12.20
C ARG A 416 15.18 -18.73 11.98
N LEU A 417 14.39 -19.65 11.45
CA LEU A 417 12.98 -19.47 11.19
C LEU A 417 12.18 -20.24 12.23
N LEU A 418 11.31 -19.56 12.95
CA LEU A 418 10.37 -20.18 13.89
C LEU A 418 8.95 -19.96 13.38
N HIS A 419 8.16 -21.03 13.43
CA HIS A 419 6.76 -21.04 13.03
C HIS A 419 5.88 -21.41 14.23
N TRP A 420 4.79 -20.67 14.42
CA TRP A 420 3.84 -20.83 15.50
C TRP A 420 2.44 -20.95 14.91
N ALA A 421 1.65 -21.92 15.37
CA ALA A 421 0.24 -22.00 15.03
C ALA A 421 -0.56 -20.99 15.86
N VAL A 422 -1.50 -20.29 15.21
CA VAL A 422 -2.37 -19.30 15.85
C VAL A 422 -3.82 -19.78 15.70
N ALA A 423 -4.47 -20.04 16.83
CA ALA A 423 -5.88 -20.45 16.87
C ALA A 423 -6.72 -19.33 17.50
N ASN A 424 -7.12 -18.36 16.68
CA ASN A 424 -8.04 -17.30 17.08
C ASN A 424 -8.99 -16.95 15.92
N PRO A 425 -10.16 -17.61 15.83
CA PRO A 425 -11.06 -17.41 14.70
C PRO A 425 -11.84 -16.08 14.73
N HIS A 426 -11.90 -15.42 15.90
CA HIS A 426 -12.72 -14.22 16.13
C HIS A 426 -11.97 -13.14 16.93
N PRO A 427 -10.80 -12.64 16.45
CA PRO A 427 -10.01 -11.63 17.14
C PRO A 427 -10.76 -10.29 17.37
N GLU A 428 -11.81 -10.02 16.60
CA GLU A 428 -12.64 -8.82 16.65
C GLU A 428 -13.67 -8.81 17.79
N ILE A 429 -13.95 -9.96 18.41
CA ILE A 429 -14.99 -10.10 19.44
C ILE A 429 -14.41 -9.81 20.82
N THR A 430 -14.90 -8.74 21.45
CA THR A 430 -14.58 -8.35 22.82
C THR A 430 -15.82 -7.77 23.49
N TRP A 431 -15.84 -7.70 24.83
CA TRP A 431 -16.92 -6.99 25.54
C TRP A 431 -17.08 -5.55 25.07
N GLN A 432 -15.97 -4.88 24.72
CA GLN A 432 -15.98 -3.52 24.21
C GLN A 432 -16.57 -3.44 22.79
N SER A 433 -16.29 -4.38 21.89
CA SER A 433 -16.87 -4.36 20.54
C SER A 433 -18.35 -4.74 20.52
N LEU A 434 -18.80 -5.55 21.48
CA LEU A 434 -20.20 -5.95 21.61
C LEU A 434 -21.07 -4.87 22.28
N PHE A 435 -20.58 -4.19 23.32
CA PHE A 435 -21.42 -3.30 24.14
C PHE A 435 -20.89 -1.87 24.26
N GLY A 436 -19.63 -1.63 23.92
CA GLY A 436 -18.97 -0.33 23.95
C GLY A 436 -19.00 0.40 22.60
N LYS A 437 -18.51 1.65 22.61
CA LYS A 437 -18.26 2.42 21.38
C LYS A 437 -16.91 2.02 20.82
N ILE A 438 -16.85 1.83 19.50
CA ILE A 438 -15.63 1.49 18.77
C ILE A 438 -15.33 2.58 17.76
N TRP A 439 -14.05 2.88 17.57
CA TRP A 439 -13.59 3.82 16.57
C TRP A 439 -13.32 3.07 15.26
N TYR A 440 -14.31 3.05 14.38
CA TYR A 440 -14.21 2.38 13.08
C TYR A 440 -13.44 3.22 12.05
N GLU A 441 -12.88 2.57 11.04
CA GLU A 441 -12.12 3.21 9.98
C GLU A 441 -12.92 4.31 9.27
N GLY A 442 -12.37 5.51 9.23
CA GLY A 442 -12.98 6.69 8.60
C GLY A 442 -14.05 7.40 9.44
N TYR A 443 -14.36 6.92 10.64
CA TYR A 443 -15.26 7.62 11.56
C TYR A 443 -14.51 8.73 12.29
N LYS A 444 -15.18 9.86 12.54
CA LYS A 444 -14.58 10.98 13.30
C LYS A 444 -14.49 10.71 14.80
N LYS A 445 -15.28 9.77 15.33
CA LYS A 445 -15.38 9.46 16.75
C LYS A 445 -15.85 8.02 16.98
N PRO A 446 -15.66 7.46 18.19
CA PRO A 446 -16.20 6.15 18.54
C PRO A 446 -17.74 6.12 18.54
N GLU A 447 -18.34 5.09 17.95
CA GLU A 447 -19.80 4.93 17.83
C GLU A 447 -20.29 3.50 18.10
N TYR A 448 -21.59 3.38 18.37
CA TYR A 448 -22.29 2.09 18.45
C TYR A 448 -22.88 1.77 17.08
N VAL A 449 -22.29 0.80 16.38
CA VAL A 449 -22.72 0.43 15.04
C VAL A 449 -22.83 -1.09 14.92
N TRP A 450 -23.92 -1.56 14.29
CA TRP A 450 -24.13 -2.95 13.93
C TRP A 450 -24.11 -3.11 12.40
N GLN A 451 -23.14 -3.86 11.90
CA GLN A 451 -22.97 -4.26 10.51
C GLN A 451 -22.00 -5.46 10.46
N SER A 452 -22.54 -6.67 10.48
CA SER A 452 -21.75 -7.91 10.57
C SER A 452 -21.13 -8.38 9.25
N THR A 453 -21.56 -7.83 8.11
CA THR A 453 -21.11 -8.25 6.77
C THR A 453 -20.86 -7.05 5.86
N GLY A 454 -19.88 -7.19 4.97
CA GLY A 454 -19.53 -6.22 3.93
C GLY A 454 -19.35 -6.88 2.57
N GLY A 455 -19.11 -6.05 1.55
CA GLY A 455 -18.95 -6.49 0.15
C GLY A 455 -17.50 -6.61 -0.31
N SER A 456 -16.52 -6.48 0.58
CA SER A 456 -15.08 -6.53 0.28
C SER A 456 -14.32 -7.34 1.33
N ASP A 457 -13.16 -7.86 0.93
CA ASP A 457 -12.31 -8.70 1.80
C ASP A 457 -11.61 -7.89 2.90
N ASP A 458 -11.45 -6.58 2.72
CA ASP A 458 -10.86 -5.65 3.69
C ASP A 458 -11.90 -5.04 4.66
N PHE A 459 -13.14 -5.56 4.62
CA PHE A 459 -14.25 -5.04 5.39
C PHE A 459 -14.01 -5.10 6.90
N GLU A 460 -14.34 -4.01 7.59
CA GLU A 460 -14.28 -3.92 9.04
C GLU A 460 -15.66 -4.24 9.67
N PRO A 461 -15.81 -5.38 10.36
CA PRO A 461 -17.07 -5.77 10.99
C PRO A 461 -17.41 -4.89 12.19
N LYS A 462 -18.68 -4.51 12.28
CA LYS A 462 -19.22 -3.65 13.34
C LYS A 462 -20.20 -4.46 14.16
N LEU A 463 -19.84 -4.78 15.40
CA LEU A 463 -20.51 -5.83 16.17
C LEU A 463 -21.26 -5.31 17.40
N SER A 464 -21.54 -4.01 17.47
CA SER A 464 -22.20 -3.44 18.65
C SER A 464 -23.67 -3.88 18.73
N LEU A 465 -24.02 -4.61 19.79
CA LEU A 465 -25.37 -5.05 20.10
C LEU A 465 -26.21 -3.96 20.77
N THR A 466 -25.57 -2.90 21.29
CA THR A 466 -26.24 -1.80 22.00
C THR A 466 -27.39 -1.15 21.21
N PRO A 467 -27.24 -0.82 19.90
CA PRO A 467 -28.34 -0.27 19.11
C PRO A 467 -29.51 -1.25 18.94
N LEU A 468 -29.21 -2.54 18.84
CA LEU A 468 -30.24 -3.59 18.71
C LEU A 468 -31.02 -3.73 20.02
N ILE A 469 -30.33 -3.85 21.15
CA ILE A 469 -30.94 -3.96 22.48
C ILE A 469 -31.78 -2.71 22.77
N TYR A 470 -31.22 -1.51 22.56
CA TYR A 470 -31.94 -0.27 22.81
C TYR A 470 -33.12 -0.10 21.85
N GLY A 471 -32.96 -0.44 20.57
CA GLY A 471 -34.04 -0.43 19.59
C GLY A 471 -35.20 -1.35 20.00
N THR A 472 -34.89 -2.57 20.43
CA THR A 472 -35.89 -3.54 20.92
C THR A 472 -36.57 -3.03 22.18
N LEU A 473 -35.83 -2.59 23.21
CA LEU A 473 -36.39 -2.09 24.45
C LEU A 473 -37.27 -0.85 24.23
N LYS A 474 -36.80 0.09 23.40
CA LYS A 474 -37.57 1.28 23.03
C LYS A 474 -38.86 0.90 22.32
N GLY A 475 -38.78 -0.01 21.34
CA GLY A 475 -39.95 -0.51 20.61
C GLY A 475 -40.96 -1.19 21.54
N THR A 476 -40.49 -2.10 22.40
CA THR A 476 -41.32 -2.80 23.39
C THR A 476 -41.96 -1.83 24.37
N PHE A 477 -41.21 -0.84 24.89
CA PHE A 477 -41.73 0.15 25.82
C PHE A 477 -42.89 0.95 25.20
N TYR A 478 -42.71 1.52 24.01
CA TYR A 478 -43.78 2.28 23.35
C TYR A 478 -44.95 1.38 22.95
N ALA A 479 -44.69 0.15 22.51
CA ALA A 479 -45.76 -0.82 22.21
C ALA A 479 -46.60 -1.12 23.47
N LEU A 480 -45.96 -1.40 24.60
CA LEU A 480 -46.65 -1.68 25.87
C LEU A 480 -47.37 -0.45 26.43
N LEU A 481 -46.83 0.76 26.22
CA LEU A 481 -47.45 2.01 26.66
C LEU A 481 -48.85 2.21 26.06
N PHE A 482 -49.07 1.80 24.80
CA PHE A 482 -50.39 1.86 24.16
C PHE A 482 -51.18 0.55 24.33
N ALA A 483 -50.52 -0.60 24.18
CA ALA A 483 -51.18 -1.90 24.25
C ALA A 483 -51.72 -2.19 25.65
N GLY A 484 -51.02 -1.81 26.71
CA GLY A 484 -51.42 -2.05 28.10
C GLY A 484 -52.77 -1.41 28.43
N PRO A 485 -52.93 -0.07 28.30
CA PRO A 485 -54.21 0.60 28.54
C PRO A 485 -55.34 0.08 27.65
N VAL A 486 -55.08 -0.14 26.35
CA VAL A 486 -56.10 -0.66 25.42
C VAL A 486 -56.52 -2.07 25.80
N ALA A 487 -55.58 -2.94 26.17
CA ALA A 487 -55.87 -4.30 26.60
C ALA A 487 -56.68 -4.32 27.91
N LEU A 488 -56.32 -3.46 28.88
CA LEU A 488 -57.06 -3.34 30.14
C LEU A 488 -58.48 -2.81 29.92
N LEU A 489 -58.65 -1.78 29.09
CA LEU A 489 -59.97 -1.24 28.74
C LEU A 489 -60.81 -2.27 27.97
N ALA A 490 -60.21 -3.00 27.04
CA ALA A 490 -60.88 -4.09 26.32
C ALA A 490 -61.30 -5.22 27.27
N ALA A 491 -60.49 -5.56 28.27
CA ALA A 491 -60.82 -6.55 29.30
C ALA A 491 -61.95 -6.07 30.23
N LEU A 492 -61.92 -4.80 30.65
CA LEU A 492 -62.99 -4.18 31.45
C LEU A 492 -64.31 -4.13 30.67
N TYR A 493 -64.28 -3.70 29.42
CA TYR A 493 -65.46 -3.70 28.54
C TYR A 493 -66.03 -5.11 28.35
N THR A 494 -65.17 -6.09 28.05
CA THR A 494 -65.57 -7.49 27.84
C THR A 494 -66.13 -8.14 29.10
N SER A 495 -65.64 -7.75 30.28
CA SER A 495 -66.09 -8.31 31.55
C SER A 495 -67.40 -7.69 32.03
N GLN A 496 -67.54 -6.36 31.98
CA GLN A 496 -68.62 -5.60 32.62
C GLN A 496 -69.74 -5.15 31.68
N PHE A 497 -69.45 -4.85 30.40
CA PHE A 497 -70.39 -4.13 29.52
C PHE A 497 -70.82 -4.91 28.27
N LEU A 498 -70.14 -6.02 27.95
CA LEU A 498 -70.39 -6.79 26.73
C LEU A 498 -71.63 -7.71 26.88
N HIS A 499 -72.54 -7.66 25.91
CA HIS A 499 -73.76 -8.48 25.88
C HIS A 499 -73.43 -10.00 25.93
N PRO A 500 -74.19 -10.83 26.69
CA PRO A 500 -73.86 -12.25 26.94
C PRO A 500 -73.56 -13.07 25.68
N THR A 501 -74.31 -12.85 24.60
CA THR A 501 -74.14 -13.57 23.32
C THR A 501 -72.79 -13.27 22.67
N LEU A 502 -72.31 -12.03 22.75
CA LEU A 502 -71.01 -11.62 22.20
C LEU A 502 -69.86 -12.09 23.10
N LYS A 503 -70.05 -12.05 24.42
CA LYS A 503 -69.09 -12.55 25.40
C LYS A 503 -68.79 -14.03 25.23
N GLY A 504 -69.81 -14.84 24.90
CA GLY A 504 -69.69 -16.26 24.59
C GLY A 504 -68.78 -16.58 23.39
N VAL A 505 -68.50 -15.60 22.53
CA VAL A 505 -67.62 -15.76 21.35
C VAL A 505 -66.26 -15.11 21.60
N VAL A 506 -66.26 -13.85 22.06
CA VAL A 506 -65.03 -13.04 22.16
C VAL A 506 -64.05 -13.65 23.14
N LYS A 507 -64.50 -14.11 24.31
CA LYS A 507 -63.63 -14.66 25.36
C LYS A 507 -62.89 -15.93 24.90
N PRO A 508 -63.55 -16.98 24.37
CA PRO A 508 -62.85 -18.15 23.83
C PRO A 508 -61.90 -17.80 22.69
N THR A 509 -62.27 -16.86 21.82
CA THR A 509 -61.42 -16.46 20.68
C THR A 509 -60.11 -15.83 21.16
N VAL A 510 -60.17 -14.93 22.15
CA VAL A 510 -58.99 -14.27 22.73
C VAL A 510 -58.11 -15.29 23.48
N GLU A 511 -58.72 -16.19 24.25
CA GLU A 511 -58.00 -17.26 24.96
C GLU A 511 -57.27 -18.20 23.99
N ILE A 512 -57.89 -18.55 22.86
CA ILE A 512 -57.26 -19.35 21.80
C ILE A 512 -56.15 -18.56 21.08
N MET A 513 -56.38 -17.28 20.76
CA MET A 513 -55.36 -16.43 20.14
C MET A 513 -54.13 -16.24 21.05
N ALA A 514 -54.32 -16.16 22.36
CA ALA A 514 -53.23 -16.10 23.34
C ALA A 514 -52.50 -17.45 23.49
N ALA A 515 -53.20 -18.57 23.26
CA ALA A 515 -52.65 -19.92 23.37
C ALA A 515 -51.92 -20.40 22.10
N LEU A 516 -52.04 -19.70 20.97
CA LEU A 516 -51.35 -20.05 19.72
C LEU A 516 -49.92 -19.47 19.70
N PRO A 517 -48.86 -20.29 19.82
CA PRO A 517 -47.50 -19.81 19.70
C PRO A 517 -47.14 -19.75 18.22
N SER A 518 -47.59 -18.69 17.53
CA SER A 518 -47.35 -18.45 16.10
C SER A 518 -45.87 -18.53 15.72
N TYR A 519 -44.99 -18.12 16.65
CA TYR A 519 -43.54 -18.17 16.48
C TYR A 519 -42.95 -19.59 16.58
N ALA A 520 -43.56 -20.46 17.39
CA ALA A 520 -43.09 -21.84 17.54
C ALA A 520 -43.29 -22.62 16.24
N GLN A 521 -44.43 -22.45 15.55
CA GLN A 521 -44.70 -23.11 14.26
C GLN A 521 -43.70 -22.71 13.17
N GLU A 522 -43.36 -21.43 13.07
CA GLU A 522 -42.40 -20.94 12.07
C GLU A 522 -41.00 -21.50 12.34
N GLN A 523 -40.58 -21.54 13.61
CA GLN A 523 -39.31 -22.13 14.02
C GLN A 523 -39.24 -23.64 13.76
N ILE A 524 -40.32 -24.38 14.07
CA ILE A 524 -40.43 -25.81 13.79
C ILE A 524 -40.28 -26.08 12.29
N ARG A 525 -41.01 -25.31 11.46
CA ARG A 525 -40.99 -25.44 10.00
C ARG A 525 -39.62 -25.13 9.39
N LEU A 526 -38.93 -24.12 9.93
CA LEU A 526 -37.57 -23.78 9.53
C LEU A 526 -36.56 -24.86 9.95
N GLN A 527 -36.71 -25.45 11.14
CA GLN A 527 -35.87 -26.53 11.63
C GLN A 527 -36.00 -27.79 10.76
N GLU A 528 -37.22 -28.17 10.40
CA GLU A 528 -37.50 -29.32 9.51
C GLU A 528 -36.85 -29.12 8.14
N ARG A 529 -37.00 -27.92 7.55
CA ARG A 529 -36.39 -27.58 6.27
C ARG A 529 -34.86 -27.61 6.31
N LYS A 530 -34.27 -27.22 7.43
CA LYS A 530 -32.82 -27.24 7.66
C LYS A 530 -32.29 -28.67 7.80
N LEU A 531 -33.05 -29.55 8.45
CA LEU A 531 -32.75 -30.99 8.57
C LEU A 531 -32.86 -31.72 7.22
N GLU A 532 -33.85 -31.37 6.40
CA GLU A 532 -34.00 -31.88 5.02
C GLU A 532 -32.83 -31.47 4.11
N LEU A 533 -32.40 -30.20 4.20
CA LEU A 533 -31.26 -29.67 3.43
C LEU A 533 -29.92 -30.29 3.83
N GLN A 534 -29.80 -30.83 5.04
CA GLN A 534 -28.58 -31.48 5.54
C GLN A 534 -28.53 -33.00 5.30
N GLY A 535 -29.55 -33.60 4.66
CA GLY A 535 -29.56 -35.02 4.29
C GLY A 535 -29.66 -36.00 5.48
N VAL A 536 -29.95 -35.50 6.69
CA VAL A 536 -30.04 -36.32 7.91
C VAL A 536 -31.44 -36.92 8.02
N THR A 537 -31.67 -38.08 7.41
CA THR A 537 -33.02 -38.67 7.30
C THR A 537 -33.35 -39.78 8.30
N ALA A 538 -32.38 -40.36 9.01
CA ALA A 538 -32.66 -41.49 9.92
C ALA A 538 -31.70 -41.60 11.11
N GLY A 539 -32.20 -41.26 12.31
CA GLY A 539 -31.56 -41.57 13.59
C GLY A 539 -32.60 -41.63 14.72
N PRO A 540 -32.37 -42.38 15.81
CA PRO A 540 -33.34 -42.57 16.90
C PRO A 540 -33.79 -41.27 17.58
N GLN A 541 -32.89 -40.27 17.65
CA GLN A 541 -33.22 -38.93 18.15
C GLN A 541 -34.15 -38.16 17.20
N VAL A 542 -33.98 -38.31 15.89
CA VAL A 542 -34.84 -37.66 14.88
C VAL A 542 -36.24 -38.27 14.89
N GLN A 543 -36.36 -39.59 15.11
CA GLN A 543 -37.67 -40.24 15.26
C GLN A 543 -38.39 -39.86 16.56
N ARG A 544 -37.67 -39.77 17.69
CA ARG A 544 -38.25 -39.26 18.95
C ARG A 544 -38.73 -37.82 18.82
N PHE A 545 -37.95 -36.96 18.16
CA PHE A 545 -38.33 -35.58 17.89
C PHE A 545 -39.58 -35.54 16.99
N ARG A 546 -39.62 -36.26 15.86
CA ARG A 546 -40.81 -36.35 15.00
C ARG A 546 -42.05 -36.86 15.73
N GLY A 547 -41.92 -37.84 16.64
CA GLY A 547 -43.02 -38.35 17.45
C GLY A 547 -43.57 -37.31 18.45
N GLN A 548 -42.70 -36.55 19.12
CA GLN A 548 -43.11 -35.43 19.99
C GLN A 548 -43.78 -34.31 19.19
N MET A 549 -43.28 -34.04 17.98
CA MET A 549 -43.82 -33.00 17.09
C MET A 549 -45.19 -33.38 16.51
N ALA A 550 -45.39 -34.64 16.12
CA ALA A 550 -46.69 -35.14 15.66
C ALA A 550 -47.78 -34.98 16.72
N GLY A 551 -47.48 -35.30 17.99
CA GLY A 551 -48.42 -35.13 19.11
C GLY A 551 -48.80 -33.66 19.39
N LEU A 552 -47.87 -32.73 19.17
CA LEU A 552 -48.17 -31.29 19.21
C LEU A 552 -49.08 -30.90 18.03
N GLN A 553 -48.75 -31.35 16.82
CA GLN A 553 -49.50 -31.05 15.60
C GLN A 553 -50.96 -31.54 15.67
N THR A 554 -51.20 -32.71 16.27
CA THR A 554 -52.56 -33.26 16.49
C THR A 554 -53.39 -32.39 17.44
N LYS A 555 -52.82 -31.95 18.58
CA LYS A 555 -53.48 -31.02 19.51
C LYS A 555 -53.82 -29.68 18.83
N TYR A 556 -52.96 -29.21 17.92
CA TYR A 556 -53.22 -27.98 17.16
C TYR A 556 -54.32 -28.14 16.11
N THR A 557 -54.39 -29.27 15.39
CA THR A 557 -55.48 -29.52 14.44
C THR A 557 -56.84 -29.61 15.13
N GLU A 558 -56.90 -30.14 16.34
CA GLU A 558 -58.11 -30.14 17.16
C GLU A 558 -58.52 -28.72 17.60
N GLN A 559 -57.56 -27.89 18.00
CA GLN A 559 -57.82 -26.47 18.33
C GLN A 559 -58.20 -25.63 17.10
N ALA A 560 -57.59 -25.87 15.93
CA ALA A 560 -57.96 -25.23 14.67
C ALA A 560 -59.36 -25.65 14.19
N ALA A 561 -59.74 -26.92 14.39
CA ALA A 561 -61.09 -27.40 14.15
C ALA A 561 -62.13 -26.77 15.10
N ALA A 562 -61.76 -26.51 16.35
CA ALA A 562 -62.60 -25.77 17.31
C ALA A 562 -62.81 -24.30 16.87
N LEU A 563 -61.77 -23.63 16.37
CA LEU A 563 -61.85 -22.29 15.75
C LEU A 563 -62.72 -22.28 14.49
N ALA A 564 -62.63 -23.32 13.65
CA ALA A 564 -63.47 -23.47 12.46
C ALA A 564 -64.95 -23.64 12.80
N LYS A 565 -65.28 -24.44 13.83
CA LYS A 565 -66.65 -24.56 14.37
C LYS A 565 -67.16 -23.25 14.96
N LEU A 566 -66.31 -22.49 15.64
CA LEU A 566 -66.66 -21.17 16.17
C LEU A 566 -66.97 -20.17 15.02
N ARG A 567 -66.18 -20.22 13.94
CA ARG A 567 -66.40 -19.41 12.72
C ARG A 567 -67.69 -19.77 11.99
N GLU A 568 -68.11 -21.03 12.00
CA GLU A 568 -69.41 -21.45 11.47
C GLU A 568 -70.58 -20.99 12.36
N SER A 569 -70.44 -21.04 13.69
CA SER A 569 -71.45 -20.51 14.63
C SER A 569 -71.62 -18.99 14.59
N LEU A 570 -70.63 -18.28 14.01
CA LEU A 570 -70.62 -16.83 13.84
C LEU A 570 -71.17 -16.35 12.49
N ARG A 571 -71.57 -17.25 11.58
CA ARG A 571 -72.27 -16.84 10.35
C ARG A 571 -73.71 -16.44 10.72
N PRO A 572 -74.12 -15.17 10.58
CA PRO A 572 -75.48 -14.82 10.95
C PRO A 572 -76.45 -15.12 9.79
N ALA A 573 -77.43 -15.98 10.03
CA ALA A 573 -78.53 -16.28 9.10
C ALA A 573 -79.57 -15.15 8.98
N SER A 574 -79.33 -13.94 9.50
CA SER A 574 -80.36 -12.89 9.65
C SER A 574 -79.98 -11.49 9.16
N TRP A 575 -78.79 -11.26 8.58
CA TRP A 575 -78.43 -9.92 8.07
C TRP A 575 -79.05 -9.58 6.69
N SER A 576 -79.67 -10.54 6.01
CA SER A 576 -80.38 -10.27 4.74
C SER A 576 -81.70 -9.51 4.89
N ARG A 577 -82.24 -9.38 6.11
CA ARG A 577 -83.54 -8.72 6.36
C ARG A 577 -83.47 -7.30 6.94
N LEU A 578 -82.30 -6.82 7.40
CA LEU A 578 -82.16 -5.46 7.93
C LEU A 578 -81.68 -4.42 6.90
N LEU A 579 -81.26 -4.83 5.70
CA LEU A 579 -80.76 -3.95 4.64
C LEU A 579 -81.79 -3.63 3.53
N MET A 580 -83.04 -4.09 3.65
CA MET A 580 -84.11 -3.80 2.69
C MET A 580 -85.33 -3.15 3.34
N SER A 581 -85.17 -1.93 3.89
CA SER A 581 -86.28 -0.98 3.99
C SER A 581 -85.79 0.39 4.48
N ARG A 582 -85.87 1.38 3.57
CA ARG A 582 -85.64 2.84 3.67
C ARG A 582 -84.40 3.39 2.92
N ARG A 583 -84.59 3.49 1.60
CA ARG A 583 -84.23 4.69 0.77
C ARG A 583 -84.75 5.95 1.48
N LYS A 584 -84.17 7.16 1.45
CA LYS A 584 -83.37 7.92 0.46
C LYS A 584 -82.89 9.18 1.21
N THR A 585 -81.62 9.55 1.14
CA THR A 585 -81.17 10.95 0.97
C THR A 585 -79.68 10.95 0.60
N SER A 586 -79.37 11.72 -0.43
CA SER A 586 -78.10 11.87 -1.13
C SER A 586 -76.97 12.43 -0.26
N LEU A 587 -75.75 11.89 -0.39
CA LEU A 587 -74.48 12.63 -0.42
C LEU A 587 -73.31 11.69 -0.82
N SER A 588 -72.39 12.21 -1.62
CA SER A 588 -71.31 11.52 -2.33
C SER A 588 -70.11 11.16 -1.43
N PRO A 589 -69.24 10.20 -1.83
CA PRO A 589 -68.19 9.66 -0.97
C PRO A 589 -66.90 10.50 -1.05
N ARG A 590 -66.67 11.36 -0.06
CA ARG A 590 -65.34 11.85 0.31
C ARG A 590 -65.26 11.88 1.85
N SER A 591 -64.11 11.49 2.39
CA SER A 591 -63.74 11.45 3.83
C SER A 591 -64.10 10.18 4.63
N CYS A 592 -63.37 9.09 4.39
CA CYS A 592 -62.96 8.14 5.44
C CYS A 592 -61.86 7.24 4.89
N GLY A 593 -60.65 7.79 4.80
CA GLY A 593 -59.49 7.08 4.27
C GLY A 593 -58.16 7.79 4.52
N SER A 594 -58.05 8.60 5.59
CA SER A 594 -56.83 9.40 5.82
C SER A 594 -56.34 9.49 7.27
N THR A 595 -56.75 8.60 8.17
CA THR A 595 -56.31 8.68 9.59
C THR A 595 -55.46 7.49 10.05
N VAL A 596 -55.15 6.52 9.19
CA VAL A 596 -54.32 5.35 9.56
C VAL A 596 -53.00 5.25 8.77
N LEU A 597 -52.77 6.09 7.75
CA LEU A 597 -51.53 6.10 6.96
C LEU A 597 -50.49 7.13 7.39
N THR A 598 -50.78 7.99 8.37
CA THR A 598 -49.86 9.03 8.85
C THR A 598 -48.91 8.58 9.97
N ALA A 599 -49.12 7.41 10.57
CA ALA A 599 -48.21 6.86 11.59
C ALA A 599 -47.03 6.05 11.01
N TRP A 600 -47.13 5.59 9.75
CA TRP A 600 -46.05 4.83 9.08
C TRP A 600 -45.02 5.71 8.35
N GLY A 601 -45.33 6.99 8.11
CA GLY A 601 -44.41 7.94 7.45
C GLY A 601 -43.34 8.54 8.38
N TRP A 602 -43.53 8.49 9.70
CA TRP A 602 -42.65 9.15 10.67
C TRP A 602 -41.47 8.29 11.15
N LEU A 603 -41.53 6.96 10.93
CA LEU A 603 -40.46 6.01 11.30
C LEU A 603 -39.48 5.69 10.16
N ARG A 604 -39.58 6.36 9.01
CA ARG A 604 -38.69 6.16 7.84
C ARG A 604 -37.76 7.34 7.51
N ARG A 605 -37.59 8.30 8.41
CA ARG A 605 -36.53 9.33 8.29
C ARG A 605 -35.39 9.03 9.25
N GLN A 606 -34.44 8.22 8.80
CA GLN A 606 -33.03 8.38 9.17
C GLN A 606 -32.27 8.89 7.95
N PRO A 607 -31.32 9.83 8.10
CA PRO A 607 -30.51 10.31 7.00
C PRO A 607 -29.55 9.19 6.55
N SER A 608 -29.73 8.74 5.31
CA SER A 608 -28.71 7.95 4.61
C SER A 608 -27.59 8.88 4.16
N THR A 609 -26.54 9.05 4.96
CA THR A 609 -25.26 9.54 4.45
C THR A 609 -24.44 8.35 3.98
N SER A 610 -24.59 7.97 2.71
CA SER A 610 -23.63 7.15 1.98
C SER A 610 -23.08 7.98 0.81
N PRO A 611 -21.76 8.17 0.65
CA PRO A 611 -21.23 8.74 -0.58
C PRO A 611 -21.35 7.69 -1.69
N ARG A 612 -22.20 7.93 -2.69
CA ARG A 612 -22.16 7.20 -3.94
C ARG A 612 -21.00 7.73 -4.78
N SER A 613 -20.03 6.89 -5.05
CA SER A 613 -19.03 7.07 -6.09
C SER A 613 -19.71 7.13 -7.47
N GLY A 614 -19.78 8.32 -8.05
CA GLY A 614 -20.21 8.53 -9.43
C GLY A 614 -19.01 8.45 -10.37
N ASN A 615 -18.95 7.38 -11.17
CA ASN A 615 -18.17 7.36 -12.40
C ASN A 615 -18.82 8.35 -13.40
N SER A 616 -18.05 9.28 -13.92
CA SER A 616 -18.42 10.05 -15.11
C SER A 616 -17.20 10.21 -16.02
N LEU A 617 -17.23 9.51 -17.17
CA LEU A 617 -16.48 9.89 -18.37
C LEU A 617 -17.39 10.77 -19.26
N PRO A 618 -16.81 11.69 -20.07
CA PRO A 618 -17.54 12.83 -20.62
C PRO A 618 -18.09 12.56 -22.03
N ALA A 619 -19.21 13.21 -22.37
CA ALA A 619 -19.67 13.40 -23.74
C ALA A 619 -20.07 14.86 -23.97
N THR A 620 -19.16 15.58 -24.62
CA THR A 620 -19.32 16.55 -25.73
C THR A 620 -20.56 17.47 -25.86
N ARG A 621 -20.22 18.71 -26.27
CA ARG A 621 -21.02 19.82 -26.86
C ARG A 621 -21.75 20.69 -25.83
N GLY A 622 -21.60 22.01 -25.79
CA GLY A 622 -20.94 22.97 -26.67
C GLY A 622 -21.79 24.24 -26.72
N SER A 623 -21.15 25.40 -26.53
CA SER A 623 -21.65 26.77 -26.80
C SER A 623 -22.80 27.25 -25.88
N LEU A 624 -22.94 28.50 -25.41
CA LEU A 624 -22.51 29.83 -25.85
C LEU A 624 -22.32 30.79 -24.65
N THR A 625 -21.27 31.60 -24.76
CA THR A 625 -21.05 32.99 -24.32
C THR A 625 -22.16 33.83 -23.67
N ARG A 626 -21.85 34.49 -22.54
CA ARG A 626 -21.78 35.97 -22.29
C ARG A 626 -21.78 36.22 -20.76
N LYS A 627 -20.69 36.72 -20.13
CA LYS A 627 -20.26 38.13 -19.95
C LYS A 627 -21.33 39.06 -19.34
N GLU A 628 -21.15 39.43 -18.06
CA GLU A 628 -21.09 40.79 -17.48
C GLU A 628 -21.27 40.72 -15.95
N GLU A 629 -20.23 41.08 -15.18
CA GLU A 629 -20.08 42.33 -14.40
C GLU A 629 -20.94 42.36 -13.11
N SER A 630 -20.32 42.11 -11.95
CA SER A 630 -19.75 43.10 -11.01
C SER A 630 -20.81 43.91 -10.25
N PHE A 631 -20.84 43.78 -8.91
CA PHE A 631 -21.09 44.94 -8.03
C PHE A 631 -20.54 44.69 -6.61
N ARG A 632 -19.79 45.68 -6.14
CA ARG A 632 -19.21 45.82 -4.79
C ARG A 632 -20.27 46.21 -3.75
N ARG A 633 -20.01 45.84 -2.48
CA ARG A 633 -20.01 46.65 -1.23
C ARG A 633 -20.36 45.73 -0.05
N SER A 634 -19.43 45.41 0.84
CA SER A 634 -18.94 46.19 2.01
C SER A 634 -20.04 46.58 3.00
N SER A 635 -20.05 45.92 4.17
CA SER A 635 -20.03 46.54 5.51
C SER A 635 -20.37 45.49 6.58
N GLY A 636 -19.45 45.29 7.53
CA GLY A 636 -19.79 44.83 8.89
C GLY A 636 -20.53 45.92 9.67
N PRO A 637 -20.73 45.80 10.99
CA PRO A 637 -20.05 44.92 11.94
C PRO A 637 -20.70 43.54 12.14
#